data_AF-E5AAU9-F1
#
_entry.id   AF-E5AAU9-F1
#
_cell.length_a   1.000
_cell.length_b   1.000
_cell.length_c   1.000
_cell.angle_alpha   90.00
_cell.angle_beta   90.00
_cell.angle_gamma   90.00
#
_symmetry.space_group_name_H-M   'P 1'
#
loop_
_entity.id
_entity.type
_entity.pdbx_description
1 polymer ?
#
loop_
_entity_poly.entity_id
_entity_poly.type
_entity_poly.pdbx_seq_one_letter_code
_entity_poly.pdbx_strand_id
1 'polypeptide(L)'
;MAPNLGKRKRVTRAELEQPSLSPTPSSNSEDSGAEDLQAAFRRAFEAKFKPLPSGPKKPKIEEVLAQEEEEEDGEETDWSGISEGENDVQVIEYTDTKRERDGTERALKKAFMSSKPPTSETAPTKILTGKKNKKEDDDEVGDVANLKNDLALQKLLRESHLLSASSSGNSTPTLVATGITRHKSTDLYLQSLGAKSSVFTQKKMPMAQRKHMIQKARDTEAKRRAEAKEAGIVLEREKKVGNVNKEKKRERSIGGPSIGRFKGGTLTLSKKDVRSITGGGGGAKGKGKKGKR
;
A
#
# COMPACT_ATOMS: atom_id res chain seq x y z
N MET A 1 -33.87 -31.70 16.67
CA MET A 1 -33.77 -32.67 15.56
C MET A 1 -32.29 -32.94 15.31
N ALA A 2 -31.81 -34.14 15.62
CA ALA A 2 -30.41 -34.53 15.43
C ALA A 2 -30.25 -35.21 14.05
N PRO A 3 -29.23 -34.89 13.25
CA PRO A 3 -29.03 -35.53 11.96
C PRO A 3 -28.40 -36.92 12.12
N ASN A 4 -29.12 -37.95 11.65
CA ASN A 4 -28.61 -39.32 11.56
C ASN A 4 -27.53 -39.42 10.49
N LEU A 5 -26.27 -39.61 10.92
CA LEU A 5 -25.13 -39.88 10.05
C LEU A 5 -25.27 -41.28 9.44
N GLY A 6 -25.56 -41.34 8.14
CA GLY A 6 -25.65 -42.57 7.36
C GLY A 6 -24.34 -43.37 7.39
N LYS A 7 -24.48 -44.69 7.58
CA LYS A 7 -23.37 -45.66 7.61
C LYS A 7 -22.63 -45.66 6.26
N ARG A 8 -21.45 -45.05 6.20
CA ARG A 8 -20.55 -45.21 5.03
C ARG A 8 -19.85 -46.57 5.14
N LYS A 9 -19.90 -47.36 4.06
CA LYS A 9 -19.15 -48.62 3.94
C LYS A 9 -17.65 -48.32 4.10
N ARG A 10 -16.98 -49.05 4.99
CA ARG A 10 -15.51 -49.03 5.10
C ARG A 10 -14.95 -49.81 3.90
N VAL A 11 -14.17 -49.13 3.06
CA VAL A 11 -13.35 -49.75 2.01
C VAL A 11 -12.36 -50.69 2.71
N THR A 12 -12.30 -51.94 2.27
CA THR A 12 -11.41 -52.96 2.86
C THR A 12 -10.03 -52.87 2.23
N ARG A 13 -9.00 -53.28 2.98
CA ARG A 13 -7.58 -53.22 2.56
C ARG A 13 -7.31 -53.94 1.23
N ALA A 14 -8.10 -54.94 0.89
CA ALA A 14 -8.02 -55.67 -0.38
C ALA A 14 -8.42 -54.82 -1.61
N GLU A 15 -9.29 -53.81 -1.46
CA GLU A 15 -9.62 -52.88 -2.55
C GLU A 15 -8.53 -51.81 -2.77
N LEU A 16 -7.68 -51.56 -1.77
CA LEU A 16 -6.52 -50.66 -1.87
C LEU A 16 -5.27 -51.33 -2.47
N GLU A 17 -5.23 -52.67 -2.53
CA GLU A 17 -4.08 -53.45 -3.00
C GLU A 17 -4.26 -53.99 -4.44
N GLN A 18 -5.25 -53.49 -5.19
CA GLN A 18 -5.35 -53.73 -6.64
C GLN A 18 -4.19 -53.01 -7.36
N PRO A 19 -3.34 -53.73 -8.13
CA PRO A 19 -2.32 -53.09 -8.94
C PRO A 19 -3.00 -52.32 -10.07
N SER A 20 -2.98 -50.99 -9.99
CA SER A 20 -3.37 -50.13 -11.10
C SER A 20 -2.48 -50.43 -12.30
N LEU A 21 -3.06 -51.05 -13.33
CA LEU A 21 -2.54 -51.09 -14.69
C LEU A 21 -2.46 -49.65 -15.22
N SER A 22 -1.32 -49.00 -14.99
CA SER A 22 -0.87 -47.84 -15.74
C SER A 22 0.56 -48.13 -16.17
N PRO A 23 0.87 -48.19 -17.48
CA PRO A 23 2.26 -48.25 -17.91
C PRO A 23 2.91 -46.92 -17.56
N THR A 24 3.80 -46.95 -16.56
CA THR A 24 4.80 -45.90 -16.34
C THR A 24 5.79 -45.98 -17.50
N PRO A 25 6.00 -44.92 -18.30
CA PRO A 25 7.15 -44.88 -19.18
C PRO A 25 8.39 -44.77 -18.29
N SER A 26 9.15 -45.86 -18.28
CA SER A 26 10.50 -45.94 -17.76
C SER A 26 11.36 -44.83 -18.35
N SER A 27 12.04 -44.11 -17.46
CA SER A 27 13.29 -43.38 -17.66
C SER A 27 14.21 -44.10 -18.66
N ASN A 28 14.13 -43.72 -19.95
CA ASN A 28 15.16 -43.78 -21.01
C ASN A 28 14.50 -43.56 -22.39
N SER A 29 14.13 -42.32 -22.73
CA SER A 29 13.94 -41.79 -24.10
C SER A 29 13.27 -40.41 -24.03
N GLU A 30 14.02 -39.39 -23.58
CA GLU A 30 13.45 -38.05 -23.33
C GLU A 30 13.10 -37.23 -24.59
N ASP A 31 13.50 -37.65 -25.80
CA ASP A 31 13.23 -36.85 -27.01
C ASP A 31 11.91 -37.20 -27.74
N SER A 32 11.44 -38.45 -27.74
CA SER A 32 10.28 -38.83 -28.59
C SER A 32 8.91 -38.60 -27.93
N GLY A 33 8.80 -38.69 -26.60
CA GLY A 33 7.51 -38.54 -25.90
C GLY A 33 7.07 -37.09 -25.69
N ALA A 34 8.02 -36.15 -25.66
CA ALA A 34 7.74 -34.72 -25.49
C ALA A 34 7.08 -34.13 -26.76
N GLU A 35 7.49 -34.61 -27.94
CA GLU A 35 6.93 -34.23 -29.23
C GLU A 35 5.49 -34.73 -29.38
N ASP A 36 5.19 -35.96 -28.95
CA ASP A 36 3.84 -36.53 -28.97
C ASP A 36 2.86 -35.77 -28.07
N LEU A 37 3.31 -35.34 -26.89
CA LEU A 37 2.49 -34.51 -25.99
C LEU A 37 2.22 -33.12 -26.59
N GLN A 38 3.22 -32.48 -27.18
CA GLN A 38 3.03 -31.19 -27.87
C GLN A 38 2.11 -31.32 -29.08
N ALA A 39 2.21 -32.42 -29.85
CA ALA A 39 1.32 -32.71 -30.97
C ALA A 39 -0.13 -32.90 -30.51
N ALA A 40 -0.35 -33.60 -29.38
CA ALA A 40 -1.68 -33.75 -28.79
C ALA A 40 -2.28 -32.40 -28.36
N PHE A 41 -1.49 -31.51 -27.75
CA PHE A 41 -1.93 -30.17 -27.39
C PHE A 41 -2.23 -29.29 -28.60
N ARG A 42 -1.39 -29.33 -29.65
CA ARG A 42 -1.64 -28.60 -30.91
C ARG A 42 -2.94 -29.06 -31.56
N ARG A 43 -3.17 -30.38 -31.65
CA ARG A 43 -4.41 -30.94 -32.21
C ARG A 43 -5.65 -30.53 -31.42
N ALA A 44 -5.57 -30.54 -30.08
CA ALA A 44 -6.67 -30.10 -29.22
C ALA A 44 -6.92 -28.58 -29.32
N PHE A 45 -5.86 -27.80 -29.55
CA PHE A 45 -5.95 -26.35 -29.75
C PHE A 45 -6.57 -26.00 -31.10
N GLU A 46 -6.11 -26.60 -32.19
CA GLU A 46 -6.66 -26.42 -33.54
C GLU A 46 -8.13 -26.86 -33.65
N ALA A 47 -8.52 -27.92 -32.93
CA ALA A 47 -9.91 -28.36 -32.86
C ALA A 47 -10.82 -27.33 -32.16
N LYS A 48 -10.30 -26.58 -31.19
CA LYS A 48 -11.05 -25.56 -30.44
C LYS A 48 -11.01 -24.19 -31.11
N PHE A 49 -9.93 -23.90 -31.83
CA PHE A 49 -9.71 -22.62 -32.49
C PHE A 49 -9.48 -22.88 -33.97
N LYS A 50 -10.56 -22.73 -34.77
CA LYS A 50 -10.43 -22.69 -36.23
C LYS A 50 -9.50 -21.51 -36.58
N PRO A 51 -8.43 -21.73 -37.36
CA PRO A 51 -7.56 -20.63 -37.75
C PRO A 51 -8.37 -19.59 -38.52
N LEU A 52 -8.21 -18.32 -38.14
CA LEU A 52 -8.82 -17.20 -38.84
C LEU A 52 -8.33 -17.19 -40.29
N PRO A 53 -9.20 -16.88 -41.29
CA PRO A 53 -8.76 -16.78 -42.67
C PRO A 53 -7.69 -15.69 -42.78
N SER A 54 -6.50 -16.08 -43.24
CA SER A 54 -5.41 -15.14 -43.49
C SER A 54 -5.84 -14.18 -44.58
N GLY A 55 -6.10 -12.92 -44.22
CA GLY A 55 -6.18 -11.82 -45.18
C GLY A 55 -4.87 -11.67 -45.95
N PRO A 56 -4.89 -11.01 -47.13
CA PRO A 56 -3.73 -10.94 -48.01
C PRO A 56 -2.53 -10.34 -47.28
N LYS A 57 -1.42 -11.09 -47.32
CA LYS A 57 -0.12 -10.70 -46.75
C LYS A 57 0.29 -9.36 -47.37
N LYS A 58 0.38 -8.31 -46.54
CA LYS A 58 1.05 -7.07 -46.94
C LYS A 58 2.51 -7.39 -47.26
N PRO A 59 3.03 -7.02 -48.43
CA PRO A 59 4.42 -7.28 -48.78
C PRO A 59 5.38 -6.52 -47.86
N LYS A 60 6.52 -7.16 -47.65
CA LYS A 60 7.64 -6.74 -46.80
C LYS A 60 8.24 -5.44 -47.34
N ILE A 61 8.29 -4.40 -46.50
CA ILE A 61 8.88 -3.09 -46.81
C ILE A 61 10.36 -3.13 -46.38
N GLU A 62 11.27 -3.05 -47.36
CA GLU A 62 12.65 -2.61 -47.18
C GLU A 62 12.73 -1.12 -47.52
N GLU A 63 13.52 -0.37 -46.75
CA GLU A 63 13.74 1.07 -46.89
C GLU A 63 14.53 1.42 -48.16
N VAL A 64 14.17 2.53 -48.83
CA VAL A 64 15.04 3.67 -49.25
C VAL A 64 14.47 4.43 -50.47
N LEU A 65 14.14 5.72 -50.23
CA LEU A 65 14.24 6.97 -51.03
C LEU A 65 13.73 7.11 -52.49
N ALA A 66 12.91 8.17 -52.63
CA ALA A 66 12.91 9.24 -53.65
C ALA A 66 12.10 9.12 -54.97
N GLN A 67 11.23 10.13 -55.17
CA GLN A 67 10.75 10.77 -56.44
C GLN A 67 9.94 9.91 -57.42
N GLU A 68 9.00 10.38 -58.23
CA GLU A 68 8.17 11.58 -58.49
C GLU A 68 7.20 11.10 -59.59
N GLU A 69 5.96 11.60 -59.62
CA GLU A 69 4.98 11.57 -60.75
C GLU A 69 4.47 10.17 -61.19
N GLU A 70 3.18 9.90 -61.40
CA GLU A 70 2.28 10.49 -62.40
C GLU A 70 0.79 10.23 -62.01
N GLU A 71 -0.06 11.07 -62.59
CA GLU A 71 -1.51 11.27 -62.41
C GLU A 71 -2.38 10.06 -62.84
N GLU A 72 -3.61 9.95 -62.30
CA GLU A 72 -4.85 9.87 -63.10
C GLU A 72 -6.11 9.96 -62.22
N ASP A 73 -6.80 11.09 -62.39
CA ASP A 73 -8.24 11.40 -62.42
C ASP A 73 -9.29 10.79 -61.47
N GLY A 74 -10.13 11.73 -61.01
CA GLY A 74 -11.58 11.57 -60.98
C GLY A 74 -12.24 11.99 -59.66
N GLU A 75 -12.81 13.20 -59.62
CA GLU A 75 -14.21 13.47 -59.21
C GLU A 75 -14.42 14.92 -58.72
N GLU A 76 -14.98 15.73 -59.63
CA GLU A 76 -16.10 16.68 -59.43
C GLU A 76 -16.07 17.68 -58.26
N THR A 77 -15.89 18.97 -58.56
CA THR A 77 -16.70 20.05 -57.92
C THR A 77 -16.77 21.27 -58.83
N ASP A 78 -17.90 21.38 -59.51
CA ASP A 78 -18.37 22.53 -60.27
C ASP A 78 -19.03 23.51 -59.27
N TRP A 79 -18.33 24.58 -58.88
CA TRP A 79 -18.94 25.69 -58.14
C TRP A 79 -18.55 27.02 -58.79
N SER A 80 -19.37 27.43 -59.75
CA SER A 80 -19.23 28.71 -60.44
C SER A 80 -19.76 29.87 -59.60
N GLY A 81 -18.95 30.92 -59.49
CA GLY A 81 -19.45 32.29 -59.61
C GLY A 81 -19.67 33.06 -58.31
N ILE A 82 -18.67 33.86 -57.93
CA ILE A 82 -18.94 35.24 -57.50
C ILE A 82 -17.87 36.13 -58.16
N SER A 83 -18.32 36.94 -59.10
CA SER A 83 -17.53 37.88 -59.89
C SER A 83 -17.03 39.06 -59.04
N GLU A 84 -15.77 39.38 -59.33
CA GLU A 84 -15.04 40.63 -59.15
C GLU A 84 -15.92 41.90 -59.13
N GLY A 85 -15.84 42.64 -58.02
CA GLY A 85 -16.52 43.90 -57.79
C GLY A 85 -16.21 44.38 -56.37
N GLU A 86 -15.30 45.37 -56.29
CA GLU A 86 -14.80 46.08 -55.12
C GLU A 86 -15.78 46.08 -53.93
N ASN A 87 -15.55 45.16 -53.00
CA ASN A 87 -16.08 45.20 -51.65
C ASN A 87 -14.98 44.64 -50.76
N ASP A 88 -14.27 45.49 -50.04
CA ASP A 88 -13.36 45.04 -48.98
C ASP A 88 -14.20 44.27 -47.95
N VAL A 89 -14.23 42.95 -48.07
CA VAL A 89 -14.98 42.11 -47.13
C VAL A 89 -14.25 42.14 -45.80
N GLN A 90 -14.82 42.89 -44.85
CA GLN A 90 -14.33 42.91 -43.48
C GLN A 90 -14.78 41.63 -42.78
N VAL A 91 -13.92 40.61 -42.79
CA VAL A 91 -14.14 39.37 -42.05
C VAL A 91 -13.90 39.65 -40.57
N ILE A 92 -14.98 39.82 -39.81
CA ILE A 92 -14.93 39.89 -38.35
C ILE A 92 -15.12 38.47 -37.82
N GLU A 93 -13.99 37.82 -37.50
CA GLU A 93 -14.00 36.54 -36.83
C GLU A 93 -14.33 36.75 -35.34
N TYR A 94 -15.56 36.41 -34.95
CA TYR A 94 -15.88 36.22 -33.54
C TYR A 94 -15.34 34.87 -33.11
N THR A 95 -14.11 34.86 -32.58
CA THR A 95 -13.69 33.74 -31.73
C THR A 95 -14.55 33.81 -30.47
N ASP A 96 -15.65 33.06 -30.49
CA ASP A 96 -16.56 32.93 -29.37
C ASP A 96 -15.84 32.09 -28.30
N THR A 97 -14.84 32.72 -27.68
CA THR A 97 -14.27 32.29 -26.42
C THR A 97 -15.45 32.40 -25.49
N LYS A 98 -16.19 31.29 -25.31
CA LYS A 98 -17.07 31.12 -24.16
C LYS A 98 -16.19 31.44 -22.97
N ARG A 99 -16.25 32.70 -22.51
CA ARG A 99 -15.54 33.15 -21.33
C ARG A 99 -16.05 32.21 -20.26
N GLU A 100 -15.22 31.24 -19.87
CA GLU A 100 -15.51 30.45 -18.71
C GLU A 100 -15.75 31.47 -17.62
N ARG A 101 -16.96 31.50 -17.05
CA ARG A 101 -17.35 32.55 -16.12
C ARG A 101 -16.36 32.51 -14.97
N ASP A 102 -15.40 33.43 -14.99
CA ASP A 102 -14.37 33.51 -13.98
C ASP A 102 -15.08 33.65 -12.63
N GLY A 103 -14.61 32.96 -11.59
CA GLY A 103 -15.21 33.09 -10.25
C GLY A 103 -15.29 34.54 -9.76
N THR A 104 -14.49 35.43 -10.36
CA THR A 104 -14.53 36.89 -10.23
C THR A 104 -15.87 37.47 -10.69
N GLU A 105 -16.49 36.99 -11.77
CA GLU A 105 -17.82 37.45 -12.22
C GLU A 105 -18.89 37.18 -11.16
N ARG A 106 -18.83 36.04 -10.45
CA ARG A 106 -19.78 35.74 -9.37
C ARG A 106 -19.56 36.65 -8.16
N ALA A 107 -18.30 36.96 -7.83
CA ALA A 107 -17.96 37.89 -6.75
C ALA A 107 -18.35 39.34 -7.09
N LEU A 108 -18.06 39.79 -8.31
CA LEU A 108 -18.41 41.10 -8.85
C LEU A 108 -19.93 41.27 -8.96
N LYS A 109 -20.65 40.25 -9.47
CA LYS A 109 -22.11 40.26 -9.54
C LYS A 109 -22.74 40.32 -8.15
N LYS A 110 -22.17 39.63 -7.15
CA LYS A 110 -22.61 39.74 -5.76
C LYS A 110 -22.38 41.12 -5.17
N ALA A 111 -21.23 41.74 -5.44
CA ALA A 111 -20.95 43.10 -4.98
C ALA A 111 -21.92 44.10 -5.63
N PHE A 112 -22.07 44.03 -6.95
CA PHE A 112 -22.90 44.93 -7.74
C PHE A 112 -24.41 44.79 -7.46
N MET A 113 -24.92 43.57 -7.26
CA MET A 113 -26.34 43.33 -6.98
C MET A 113 -26.70 43.37 -5.49
N SER A 114 -25.73 43.57 -4.60
CA SER A 114 -26.02 43.80 -3.19
C SER A 114 -26.42 45.25 -2.95
N SER A 115 -27.29 45.51 -1.98
CA SER A 115 -27.74 46.86 -1.61
C SER A 115 -26.66 47.76 -0.98
N LYS A 116 -25.39 47.30 -0.97
CA LYS A 116 -24.25 48.01 -0.39
C LYS A 116 -23.46 48.64 -1.54
N PRO A 117 -23.24 49.97 -1.54
CA PRO A 117 -22.52 50.63 -2.62
C PRO A 117 -21.07 50.11 -2.70
N PRO A 118 -20.52 49.89 -3.91
CA PRO A 118 -19.13 49.48 -4.05
C PRO A 118 -18.22 50.59 -3.53
N THR A 119 -17.44 50.31 -2.48
CA THR A 119 -16.46 51.25 -1.92
C THR A 119 -15.20 51.25 -2.78
N SER A 120 -14.71 52.43 -3.18
CA SER A 120 -13.57 52.60 -4.11
C SER A 120 -12.20 52.12 -3.59
N GLU A 121 -12.16 51.42 -2.46
CA GLU A 121 -10.95 50.92 -1.78
C GLU A 121 -11.01 49.39 -1.62
N THR A 122 -11.07 48.65 -2.72
CA THR A 122 -10.75 47.21 -2.69
C THR A 122 -9.47 46.98 -3.47
N ALA A 123 -8.35 47.19 -2.76
CA ALA A 123 -7.03 46.71 -3.17
C ALA A 123 -7.08 45.19 -3.41
N PRO A 124 -6.29 44.65 -4.37
CA PRO A 124 -6.26 43.22 -4.63
C PRO A 124 -5.80 42.48 -3.38
N THR A 125 -6.60 41.50 -2.97
CA THR A 125 -6.31 40.60 -1.85
C THR A 125 -4.91 40.02 -1.99
N LYS A 126 -4.05 40.30 -1.01
CA LYS A 126 -2.70 39.76 -0.88
C LYS A 126 -2.73 38.24 -1.08
N ILE A 127 -2.11 37.79 -2.16
CA ILE A 127 -1.73 36.40 -2.34
C ILE A 127 -0.69 36.12 -1.25
N LEU A 128 -1.09 35.37 -0.23
CA LEU A 128 -0.18 34.84 0.78
C LEU A 128 0.76 33.86 0.08
N THR A 129 1.97 34.30 -0.19
CA THR A 129 3.06 33.44 -0.65
C THR A 129 3.40 32.48 0.49
N GLY A 130 2.98 31.22 0.32
CA GLY A 130 3.37 30.12 1.19
C GLY A 130 4.89 30.04 1.28
N LYS A 131 5.41 30.09 2.51
CA LYS A 131 6.80 29.79 2.83
C LYS A 131 7.17 28.44 2.23
N LYS A 132 8.05 28.43 1.23
CA LYS A 132 8.78 27.23 0.82
C LYS A 132 9.73 26.85 1.95
N ASN A 133 9.27 25.97 2.83
CA ASN A 133 10.16 25.30 3.77
C ASN A 133 10.83 24.14 3.02
N LYS A 134 12.11 23.93 3.33
CA LYS A 134 12.95 22.74 3.11
C LYS A 134 12.28 21.55 2.36
N LYS A 135 12.74 21.32 1.14
CA LYS A 135 12.29 20.25 0.21
C LYS A 135 12.63 18.81 0.62
N GLU A 136 13.12 18.55 1.84
CA GLU A 136 13.50 17.18 2.23
C GLU A 136 12.52 16.55 3.24
N ASP A 137 11.71 17.35 3.95
CA ASP A 137 10.70 16.85 4.89
C ASP A 137 9.26 16.96 4.34
N ASP A 138 9.01 17.81 3.33
CA ASP A 138 7.66 18.03 2.79
C ASP A 138 7.19 16.85 1.92
N ASP A 139 8.12 16.19 1.22
CA ASP A 139 7.84 15.01 0.39
C ASP A 139 7.50 13.79 1.27
N GLU A 140 8.19 13.58 2.40
CA GLU A 140 7.83 12.50 3.34
C GLU A 140 6.44 12.72 3.98
N VAL A 141 6.11 13.98 4.29
CA VAL A 141 4.78 14.34 4.81
C VAL A 141 3.72 14.16 3.74
N GLY A 142 4.02 14.52 2.49
CA GLY A 142 3.19 14.29 1.32
C GLY A 142 2.94 12.81 1.05
N ASP A 143 3.99 11.99 1.02
CA ASP A 143 3.93 10.55 0.79
C ASP A 143 3.16 9.83 1.90
N VAL A 144 3.37 10.22 3.16
CA VAL A 144 2.60 9.68 4.27
C VAL A 144 1.13 10.09 4.17
N ALA A 145 0.82 11.30 3.71
CA ALA A 145 -0.56 11.75 3.48
C ALA A 145 -1.21 11.01 2.30
N ASN A 146 -0.48 10.84 1.19
CA ASN A 146 -0.92 10.09 0.02
C ASN A 146 -1.16 8.62 0.36
N LEU A 147 -0.24 8.00 1.10
CA LEU A 147 -0.42 6.64 1.60
C LEU A 147 -1.64 6.52 2.50
N LYS A 148 -1.92 7.49 3.37
CA LYS A 148 -3.14 7.48 4.21
C LYS A 148 -4.43 7.56 3.38
N ASN A 149 -4.40 8.26 2.26
CA ASN A 149 -5.55 8.44 1.38
C ASN A 149 -5.76 7.27 0.41
N ASP A 150 -4.68 6.57 0.01
CA ASP A 150 -4.75 5.45 -0.92
C ASP A 150 -4.87 4.10 -0.19
N LEU A 151 -6.12 3.64 -0.03
CA LEU A 151 -6.43 2.35 0.59
C LEU A 151 -5.96 1.16 -0.25
N ALA A 152 -5.94 1.27 -1.58
CA ALA A 152 -5.50 0.19 -2.45
C ALA A 152 -4.01 -0.04 -2.31
N LEU A 153 -3.22 1.04 -2.26
CA LEU A 153 -1.78 0.99 -2.03
C LEU A 153 -1.44 0.50 -0.62
N GLN A 154 -2.14 0.97 0.43
CA GLN A 154 -1.98 0.43 1.79
C GLN A 154 -2.20 -1.08 1.83
N LYS A 155 -3.27 -1.55 1.16
CA LYS A 155 -3.62 -2.96 1.09
C LYS A 155 -2.54 -3.77 0.39
N LEU A 156 -2.06 -3.30 -0.78
CA LEU A 156 -1.02 -3.94 -1.57
C LEU A 156 0.29 -4.06 -0.80
N LEU A 157 0.79 -2.95 -0.23
CA LEU A 157 2.06 -2.94 0.50
C LEU A 157 2.07 -3.93 1.66
N ARG A 158 0.95 -4.03 2.36
CA ARG A 158 0.78 -4.90 3.52
C ARG A 158 0.60 -6.38 3.16
N GLU A 159 -0.08 -6.67 2.05
CA GLU A 159 -0.37 -8.03 1.58
C GLU A 159 0.70 -8.58 0.63
N SER A 160 1.64 -7.73 0.19
CA SER A 160 2.74 -8.05 -0.74
C SER A 160 3.48 -9.34 -0.41
N HIS A 161 3.79 -9.60 0.86
CA HIS A 161 4.45 -10.82 1.30
C HIS A 161 3.60 -12.08 1.07
N LEU A 162 2.28 -11.99 1.26
CA LEU A 162 1.36 -13.12 1.00
C LEU A 162 1.22 -13.37 -0.51
N LEU A 163 1.11 -12.31 -1.30
CA LEU A 163 1.02 -12.37 -2.76
C LEU A 163 2.33 -12.91 -3.37
N SER A 164 3.48 -12.42 -2.89
CA SER A 164 4.81 -12.87 -3.30
C SER A 164 5.03 -14.35 -2.95
N ALA A 165 4.72 -14.77 -1.72
CA ALA A 165 4.86 -16.17 -1.33
C ALA A 165 3.96 -17.10 -2.14
N SER A 166 2.80 -16.62 -2.59
CA SER A 166 1.86 -17.42 -3.39
C SER A 166 2.17 -17.40 -4.88
N SER A 167 2.94 -16.40 -5.33
CA SER A 167 3.48 -16.29 -6.69
C SER A 167 4.87 -16.90 -6.85
N SER A 168 5.46 -17.41 -5.76
CA SER A 168 6.78 -18.05 -5.76
C SER A 168 6.75 -19.31 -6.65
N GLY A 169 7.14 -19.17 -7.90
CA GLY A 169 7.11 -20.22 -8.92
C GLY A 169 6.49 -19.81 -10.25
N ASN A 170 5.75 -18.70 -10.30
CA ASN A 170 5.19 -18.15 -11.52
C ASN A 170 5.96 -16.90 -11.93
N SER A 171 6.37 -16.82 -13.20
CA SER A 171 7.04 -15.65 -13.78
C SER A 171 6.15 -14.40 -13.79
N THR A 172 4.82 -14.57 -13.69
CA THR A 172 3.85 -13.47 -13.62
C THR A 172 3.28 -13.32 -12.21
N PRO A 173 3.51 -12.17 -11.54
CA PRO A 173 2.94 -11.92 -10.22
C PRO A 173 1.43 -11.78 -10.30
N THR A 174 0.70 -12.70 -9.66
CA THR A 174 -0.76 -12.58 -9.53
C THR A 174 -1.09 -11.59 -8.41
N LEU A 175 -1.60 -10.42 -8.79
CA LEU A 175 -1.94 -9.33 -7.86
C LEU A 175 -3.28 -9.52 -7.14
N VAL A 176 -3.99 -10.62 -7.42
CA VAL A 176 -5.30 -10.92 -6.85
C VAL A 176 -5.16 -12.08 -5.87
N ALA A 177 -5.52 -11.83 -4.60
CA ALA A 177 -5.60 -12.88 -3.60
C ALA A 177 -6.83 -13.78 -3.85
N THR A 178 -6.60 -15.07 -4.07
CA THR A 178 -7.64 -16.08 -4.31
C THR A 178 -7.58 -17.20 -3.26
N GLY A 179 -8.71 -17.88 -3.02
CA GLY A 179 -8.77 -19.02 -2.10
C GLY A 179 -8.23 -18.73 -0.69
N ILE A 180 -7.23 -19.50 -0.25
CA ILE A 180 -6.64 -19.39 1.09
C ILE A 180 -5.93 -18.06 1.30
N THR A 181 -5.28 -17.52 0.26
CA THR A 181 -4.56 -16.23 0.35
C THR A 181 -5.53 -15.09 0.55
N ARG A 182 -6.72 -15.17 -0.08
CA ARG A 182 -7.84 -14.24 0.17
C ARG A 182 -8.26 -14.23 1.64
N HIS A 183 -8.37 -15.40 2.26
CA HIS A 183 -8.77 -15.41 3.68
C HIS A 183 -7.68 -14.81 4.58
N LYS A 184 -6.41 -15.11 4.33
CA LYS A 184 -5.28 -14.50 5.06
C LYS A 184 -5.22 -12.98 4.86
N SER A 185 -5.45 -12.49 3.64
CA SER A 185 -5.48 -11.05 3.37
C SER A 185 -6.64 -10.36 4.09
N THR A 186 -7.82 -10.97 4.11
CA THR A 186 -8.96 -10.44 4.89
C THR A 186 -8.69 -10.42 6.39
N ASP A 187 -8.02 -11.43 6.96
CA ASP A 187 -7.66 -11.45 8.37
C ASP A 187 -6.62 -10.36 8.72
N LEU A 188 -5.61 -10.18 7.86
CA LEU A 188 -4.71 -9.04 8.00
C LEU A 188 -5.52 -7.75 7.98
N TYR A 189 -6.45 -7.56 7.03
CA TYR A 189 -7.28 -6.35 6.90
C TYR A 189 -8.03 -6.02 8.18
N LEU A 190 -8.62 -7.03 8.82
CA LEU A 190 -9.26 -6.86 10.12
C LEU A 190 -8.27 -6.43 11.22
N GLN A 191 -7.04 -6.95 11.22
CA GLN A 191 -6.00 -6.53 12.17
C GLN A 191 -5.59 -5.06 11.97
N SER A 192 -5.45 -4.58 10.73
CA SER A 192 -5.15 -3.15 10.49
C SER A 192 -6.28 -2.22 10.88
N LEU A 193 -7.54 -2.69 10.79
CA LEU A 193 -8.69 -1.95 11.30
C LEU A 193 -8.76 -1.93 12.85
N GLY A 194 -7.93 -2.73 13.53
CA GLY A 194 -7.82 -2.72 14.99
C GLY A 194 -8.18 -4.05 15.68
N ALA A 195 -8.38 -5.15 14.94
CA ALA A 195 -8.56 -6.45 15.57
C ALA A 195 -7.29 -6.87 16.32
N LYS A 196 -7.43 -7.17 17.61
CA LYS A 196 -6.32 -7.49 18.52
C LYS A 196 -5.71 -8.88 18.29
N SER A 197 -6.42 -9.77 17.62
CA SER A 197 -5.99 -11.16 17.39
C SER A 197 -6.41 -11.64 16.00
N SER A 198 -5.52 -12.40 15.36
CA SER A 198 -5.78 -13.09 14.10
C SER A 198 -6.71 -14.30 14.29
N VAL A 199 -7.63 -14.50 13.35
CA VAL A 199 -8.48 -15.71 13.27
C VAL A 199 -7.66 -16.95 12.94
N PHE A 200 -6.55 -16.79 12.20
CA PHE A 200 -5.67 -17.89 11.79
C PHE A 200 -4.71 -18.35 12.88
N THR A 201 -4.54 -17.60 13.96
CA THR A 201 -3.66 -18.00 15.05
C THR A 201 -4.25 -19.14 15.87
N GLN A 202 -3.52 -20.26 15.97
CA GLN A 202 -3.95 -21.40 16.77
C GLN A 202 -3.86 -21.09 18.27
N LYS A 203 -5.02 -20.98 18.93
CA LYS A 203 -5.10 -20.66 20.37
C LYS A 203 -4.54 -21.76 21.27
N LYS A 204 -4.93 -23.02 21.02
CA LYS A 204 -4.56 -24.17 21.85
C LYS A 204 -3.43 -24.97 21.20
N MET A 205 -2.24 -24.88 21.77
CA MET A 205 -1.06 -25.68 21.41
C MET A 205 -0.36 -26.13 22.69
N PRO A 206 0.20 -27.36 22.74
CA PRO A 206 1.09 -27.76 23.84
C PRO A 206 2.24 -26.77 24.02
N MET A 207 2.53 -26.44 25.28
CA MET A 207 3.52 -25.40 25.61
C MET A 207 4.91 -25.70 25.05
N ALA A 208 5.34 -26.97 25.06
CA ALA A 208 6.63 -27.39 24.51
C ALA A 208 6.74 -27.12 23.01
N GLN A 209 5.73 -27.51 22.23
CA GLN A 209 5.68 -27.27 20.78
C GLN A 209 5.63 -25.77 20.46
N ARG A 210 4.81 -25.02 21.19
CA ARG A 210 4.72 -23.56 21.02
C ARG A 210 6.07 -22.89 21.28
N LYS A 211 6.77 -23.25 22.36
CA LYS A 211 8.10 -22.72 22.68
C LYS A 211 9.11 -23.08 21.58
N HIS A 212 9.11 -24.33 21.12
CA HIS A 212 10.01 -24.78 20.07
C HIS A 212 9.78 -24.04 18.74
N MET A 213 8.53 -23.87 18.30
CA MET A 213 8.23 -23.13 17.08
C MET A 213 8.68 -21.67 17.16
N ILE A 214 8.45 -21.01 18.29
CA ILE A 214 8.89 -19.63 18.51
C ILE A 214 10.43 -19.54 18.52
N GLN A 215 11.10 -20.48 19.17
CA GLN A 215 12.57 -20.53 19.19
C GLN A 215 13.14 -20.77 17.79
N LYS A 216 12.61 -21.75 17.05
CA LYS A 216 13.01 -22.02 15.67
C LYS A 216 12.81 -20.81 14.77
N ALA A 217 11.68 -20.11 14.89
CA ALA A 217 11.42 -18.87 14.15
C ALA A 217 12.46 -17.79 14.48
N ARG A 218 12.80 -17.61 15.77
CA ARG A 218 13.85 -16.66 16.19
C ARG A 218 15.23 -17.06 15.67
N ASP A 219 15.59 -18.33 15.77
CA ASP A 219 16.92 -18.81 15.36
C ASP A 219 17.09 -18.71 13.83
N THR A 220 16.05 -19.03 13.06
CA THR A 220 16.07 -18.88 11.59
C THR A 220 16.18 -17.43 11.17
N GLU A 221 15.43 -16.54 11.83
CA GLU A 221 15.49 -15.11 11.56
C GLU A 221 16.83 -14.49 12.00
N ALA A 222 17.40 -14.93 13.14
CA ALA A 222 18.71 -14.50 13.61
C ALA A 222 19.83 -14.94 12.65
N LYS A 223 19.78 -16.17 12.13
CA LYS A 223 20.71 -16.66 11.09
C LYS A 223 20.61 -15.81 9.81
N ARG A 224 19.40 -15.58 9.29
CA ARG A 224 19.18 -14.69 8.13
C ARG A 224 19.78 -13.30 8.33
N ARG A 225 19.66 -12.73 9.53
CA ARG A 225 20.26 -11.40 9.83
C ARG A 225 21.77 -11.44 9.99
N ALA A 226 22.32 -12.50 10.58
CA ALA A 226 23.76 -12.68 10.68
C ALA A 226 24.38 -12.83 9.28
N GLU A 227 23.83 -13.72 8.45
CA GLU A 227 24.24 -13.94 7.06
C GLU A 227 24.11 -12.66 6.22
N ALA A 228 23.00 -11.92 6.34
CA ALA A 228 22.84 -10.64 5.65
C ALA A 228 23.84 -9.59 6.12
N LYS A 229 24.15 -9.52 7.42
CA LYS A 229 25.14 -8.61 7.97
C LYS A 229 26.54 -8.94 7.48
N GLU A 230 26.88 -10.22 7.40
CA GLU A 230 28.15 -10.72 6.86
C GLU A 230 28.27 -10.46 5.35
N ALA A 231 27.16 -10.59 4.61
CA ALA A 231 27.10 -10.29 3.18
C ALA A 231 26.93 -8.79 2.85
N GLY A 232 26.77 -7.92 3.86
CA GLY A 232 26.52 -6.48 3.65
C GLY A 232 25.13 -6.14 3.10
N ILE A 233 24.16 -7.06 3.17
CA ILE A 233 22.78 -6.85 2.74
C ILE A 233 21.96 -6.16 3.84
N VAL A 234 21.35 -5.02 3.51
CA VAL A 234 20.51 -4.27 4.45
C VAL A 234 19.12 -4.91 4.53
N LEU A 235 18.73 -5.36 5.71
CA LEU A 235 17.39 -5.88 6.01
C LEU A 235 16.52 -4.86 6.74
N GLU A 236 15.21 -5.12 6.74
CA GLU A 236 14.23 -4.36 7.50
C GLU A 236 14.52 -4.34 9.01
N ARG A 237 14.25 -3.19 9.63
CA ARG A 237 14.44 -2.99 11.07
C ARG A 237 13.30 -3.65 11.84
N GLU A 238 13.65 -4.59 12.72
CA GLU A 238 12.69 -5.23 13.62
C GLU A 238 11.99 -4.20 14.51
N LYS A 239 10.66 -4.21 14.52
CA LYS A 239 9.87 -3.54 15.56
C LYS A 239 9.90 -4.42 16.81
N LYS A 240 10.65 -4.01 17.82
CA LYS A 240 10.66 -4.68 19.13
C LYS A 240 9.28 -4.56 19.77
N VAL A 241 8.42 -5.56 19.56
CA VAL A 241 7.14 -5.65 20.26
C VAL A 241 7.45 -5.71 21.75
N GLY A 242 7.00 -4.70 22.49
CA GLY A 242 7.23 -4.60 23.92
C GLY A 242 6.73 -5.88 24.60
N ASN A 243 7.59 -6.57 25.33
CA ASN A 243 7.10 -7.57 26.27
C ASN A 243 6.18 -6.83 27.25
N VAL A 244 4.97 -7.32 27.47
CA VAL A 244 3.99 -6.72 28.40
C VAL A 244 4.60 -6.44 29.80
N ASN A 245 5.60 -7.23 30.20
CA ASN A 245 6.33 -7.02 31.45
C ASN A 245 7.31 -5.82 31.44
N LYS A 246 7.77 -5.34 30.28
CA LYS A 246 8.61 -4.14 30.16
C LYS A 246 7.80 -2.85 30.28
N GLU A 247 6.51 -2.89 30.00
CA GLU A 247 5.60 -1.75 30.17
C GLU A 247 5.25 -1.50 31.65
N LYS A 248 5.44 -2.50 32.50
CA LYS A 248 5.37 -2.31 33.95
C LYS A 248 6.52 -1.40 34.36
N LYS A 249 6.18 -0.17 34.76
CA LYS A 249 7.13 0.79 35.34
C LYS A 249 7.94 0.04 36.40
N ARG A 250 9.28 0.08 36.28
CA ARG A 250 10.17 -0.53 37.26
C ARG A 250 9.75 -0.08 38.65
N GLU A 251 9.58 -1.03 39.56
CA GLU A 251 9.26 -0.74 40.95
C GLU A 251 10.36 0.18 41.50
N ARG A 252 9.96 1.37 41.95
CA ARG A 252 10.88 2.29 42.61
C ARG A 252 11.08 1.75 44.02
N SER A 253 12.31 1.40 44.37
CA SER A 253 12.66 0.87 45.68
C SER A 253 12.16 1.80 46.79
N ILE A 254 11.47 1.20 47.76
CA ILE A 254 10.95 1.86 48.96
C ILE A 254 12.13 1.94 49.95
N GLY A 255 13.01 2.92 49.77
CA GLY A 255 14.22 3.00 50.61
C GLY A 255 15.12 4.19 50.35
N GLY A 256 14.67 5.19 49.57
CA GLY A 256 15.41 6.43 49.43
C GLY A 256 15.30 7.29 50.70
N PRO A 257 16.37 8.00 51.10
CA PRO A 257 16.27 8.95 52.21
C PRO A 257 15.23 10.04 51.90
N SER A 258 14.46 10.45 52.91
CA SER A 258 13.40 11.47 52.79
C SER A 258 13.93 12.89 52.60
N ILE A 259 15.21 13.10 52.92
CA ILE A 259 15.92 14.37 52.81
C ILE A 259 16.91 14.28 51.66
N GLY A 260 17.01 15.35 50.86
CA GLY A 260 18.01 15.46 49.80
C GLY A 260 17.80 14.53 48.61
N ARG A 261 18.79 14.49 47.71
CA ARG A 261 18.79 13.60 46.53
C ARG A 261 19.93 12.61 46.65
N PHE A 262 19.58 11.33 46.69
CA PHE A 262 20.55 10.23 46.67
C PHE A 262 20.87 9.85 45.23
N LYS A 263 22.12 10.05 44.79
CA LYS A 263 22.59 9.67 43.46
C LYS A 263 23.94 8.99 43.59
N GLY A 264 24.06 7.76 43.10
CA GLY A 264 25.35 7.06 43.01
C GLY A 264 26.05 6.85 44.36
N GLY A 265 25.32 6.61 45.45
CA GLY A 265 25.91 6.42 46.79
C GLY A 265 26.13 7.71 47.56
N THR A 266 25.97 8.88 46.94
CA THR A 266 26.15 10.18 47.58
C THR A 266 24.79 10.82 47.90
N LEU A 267 24.63 11.29 49.14
CA LEU A 267 23.48 12.07 49.55
C LEU A 267 23.78 13.57 49.38
N THR A 268 23.07 14.22 48.46
CA THR A 268 23.19 15.67 48.26
C THR A 268 22.10 16.39 49.04
N LEU A 269 22.51 17.25 49.98
CA LEU A 269 21.62 18.03 50.83
C LEU A 269 21.56 19.48 50.33
N SER A 270 20.37 20.06 50.24
CA SER A 270 20.25 21.49 49.98
C SER A 270 20.58 22.29 51.25
N LYS A 271 21.01 23.56 51.09
CA LYS A 271 21.20 24.46 52.24
C LYS A 271 19.92 24.61 53.07
N LYS A 272 18.74 24.45 52.46
CA LYS A 272 17.44 24.47 53.14
C LYS A 272 17.25 23.21 54.00
N ASP A 273 17.62 22.04 53.48
CA ASP A 273 17.52 20.77 54.22
C ASP A 273 18.46 20.81 55.44
N VAL A 274 19.69 21.26 55.23
CA VAL A 274 20.65 21.45 56.34
C VAL A 274 20.08 22.40 57.38
N ARG A 275 19.59 23.59 56.99
CA ARG A 275 18.97 24.55 57.91
C ARG A 275 17.74 24.00 58.65
N SER A 276 16.94 23.15 58.00
CA SER A 276 15.76 22.52 58.62
C SER A 276 16.10 21.46 59.67
N ILE A 277 17.30 20.87 59.57
CA ILE A 277 17.79 19.84 60.49
C ILE A 277 18.62 20.47 61.62
N THR A 278 19.45 21.48 61.29
CA THR A 278 20.38 22.11 62.25
C THR A 278 19.78 23.30 63.00
N GLY A 279 18.68 23.89 62.51
CA GLY A 279 17.98 24.98 63.18
C GLY A 279 16.95 24.45 64.17
N GLY A 280 17.21 24.63 65.46
CA GLY A 280 16.26 24.34 66.55
C GLY A 280 14.88 24.92 66.29
N GLY A 281 13.85 24.19 66.72
CA GLY A 281 12.44 24.45 66.41
C GLY A 281 12.04 25.92 66.51
N GLY A 282 11.57 26.49 65.40
CA GLY A 282 11.18 27.89 65.34
C GLY A 282 10.31 28.20 64.13
N GLY A 283 9.00 28.08 64.29
CA GLY A 283 8.04 28.98 63.64
C GLY A 283 7.55 28.61 62.23
N ALA A 284 6.51 27.78 62.16
CA ALA A 284 5.39 28.00 61.24
C ALA A 284 4.12 27.35 61.79
N LYS A 285 3.47 28.03 62.74
CA LYS A 285 2.05 27.82 63.03
C LYS A 285 1.30 27.76 61.71
N GLY A 286 0.61 26.66 61.47
CA GLY A 286 -0.39 26.54 60.43
C GLY A 286 -1.39 27.68 60.58
N LYS A 287 -1.31 28.67 59.69
CA LYS A 287 -2.35 29.66 59.51
C LYS A 287 -3.43 28.97 58.69
N GLY A 288 -4.42 28.42 59.39
CA GLY A 288 -5.63 27.87 58.81
C GLY A 288 -6.23 28.88 57.84
N LYS A 289 -6.42 28.44 56.59
CA LYS A 289 -7.15 29.17 55.56
C LYS A 289 -8.64 29.10 55.93
N LYS A 290 -9.08 29.98 56.83
CA LYS A 290 -10.49 30.21 57.15
C LYS A 290 -11.13 30.97 55.98
N GLY A 291 -12.39 30.63 55.72
CA GLY A 291 -13.07 30.81 54.44
C GLY A 291 -13.22 32.25 53.95
N LYS A 292 -13.34 32.35 52.62
CA LYS A 292 -14.08 33.43 51.97
C LYS A 292 -15.45 32.88 51.62
N ARG A 293 -16.46 33.46 52.26
CA ARG A 293 -17.83 33.53 51.76
C ARG A 293 -17.85 34.42 50.52
#